data_AF-A0A2P2BQU5-F1
#
_entry.id   AF-A0A2P2BQU5-F1
#
_cell.length_a   1.000
_cell.length_b   1.000
_cell.length_c   1.000
_cell.angle_alpha   90.00
_cell.angle_beta   90.00
_cell.angle_gamma   90.00
#
_symmetry.space_group_name_H-M   'P 1'
#
loop_
_entity.id
_entity.type
_entity.pdbx_description
1 polymer ?
#
loop_
_entity_poly.entity_id
_entity_poly.type
_entity_poly.pdbx_seq_one_letter_code
_entity_poly.pdbx_strand_id
1 'polypeptide(L)'
;MKKSKDIKFEETQLLDLYAIMFGMAYADGELEKDELQAIYEVINTEGFSEDGKRAIQDYIVLAPDIDVHINNIKREIEELRFTCYVNAVEVAYSNYIIEESEERLLKRLKTSFGITEKQDIEIRKFVKEARRIKDRGIDDKYAEDALKSAMAGLGAVGVPVAAVYFCGSVVGLSAAGITSGLAALGLGMGMVPGIGMAIVIGAGIFIAVSKLLDVGGKRKKEKALKEKERRAQQVIKNLQESINHLVDKIKELEIKAKDADANKEAVKELSKRLKMLQQVVMNKKASV
;
A
#
# COMPACT_ATOMS: atom_id res chain seq x y z
N MET A 1 1.76 33.64 5.84
CA MET A 1 1.91 32.26 6.36
C MET A 1 0.83 31.40 5.72
N LYS A 2 1.13 30.62 4.67
CA LYS A 2 0.15 29.67 4.09
C LYS A 2 -0.03 28.52 5.09
N LYS A 3 -1.27 28.22 5.50
CA LYS A 3 -1.59 27.03 6.32
C LYS A 3 -1.03 25.78 5.62
N SER A 4 -0.41 24.88 6.39
CA SER A 4 -0.12 23.51 5.94
C SER A 4 -1.40 22.89 5.41
N LYS A 5 -1.33 22.20 4.27
CA LYS A 5 -2.43 21.39 3.77
C LYS A 5 -2.13 19.95 4.17
N ASP A 6 -2.87 19.44 5.14
CA ASP A 6 -2.79 18.05 5.53
C ASP A 6 -3.58 17.24 4.49
N ILE A 7 -2.92 16.31 3.81
CA ILE A 7 -3.59 15.38 2.89
C ILE A 7 -3.96 14.15 3.69
N LYS A 8 -5.26 13.88 3.69
CA LYS A 8 -5.90 12.76 4.36
C LYS A 8 -6.93 12.19 3.41
N PHE A 9 -6.92 10.87 3.25
CA PHE A 9 -7.95 10.16 2.50
C PHE A 9 -9.04 9.70 3.44
N GLU A 10 -10.28 9.88 3.01
CA GLU A 10 -11.46 9.37 3.68
C GLU A 10 -11.55 7.84 3.53
N GLU A 11 -12.34 7.18 4.39
CA GLU A 11 -12.52 5.73 4.35
C GLU A 11 -12.91 5.23 2.96
N THR A 12 -13.85 5.91 2.28
CA THR A 12 -14.29 5.55 0.92
C THR A 12 -13.18 5.63 -0.11
N GLN A 13 -12.32 6.66 -0.04
CA GLN A 13 -11.17 6.83 -0.93
C GLN A 13 -10.11 5.74 -0.70
N LEU A 14 -9.91 5.31 0.55
CA LEU A 14 -9.02 4.21 0.88
C LEU A 14 -9.59 2.86 0.44
N LEU A 15 -10.91 2.67 0.53
CA LEU A 15 -11.56 1.48 -0.03
C LEU A 15 -11.38 1.41 -1.55
N ASP A 16 -11.56 2.52 -2.27
CA ASP A 16 -11.28 2.59 -3.71
C ASP A 16 -9.81 2.26 -4.01
N LEU A 17 -8.85 2.79 -3.23
CA LEU A 17 -7.43 2.46 -3.35
C LEU A 17 -7.19 0.95 -3.19
N TYR A 18 -7.69 0.34 -2.11
CA TYR A 18 -7.49 -1.09 -1.86
C TYR A 18 -8.18 -1.95 -2.93
N ALA A 19 -9.33 -1.52 -3.43
CA ALA A 19 -10.01 -2.19 -4.54
C ALA A 19 -9.21 -2.15 -5.84
N ILE A 20 -8.53 -1.03 -6.17
CA ILE A 20 -7.60 -0.98 -7.29
C ILE A 20 -6.43 -1.96 -7.11
N MET A 21 -5.89 -2.07 -5.89
CA MET A 21 -4.79 -2.98 -5.60
C MET A 21 -5.20 -4.45 -5.74
N PHE A 22 -6.34 -4.85 -5.17
CA PHE A 22 -6.89 -6.19 -5.37
C PHE A 22 -7.25 -6.43 -6.83
N GLY A 23 -7.88 -5.46 -7.51
CA GLY A 23 -8.21 -5.57 -8.92
C GLY A 23 -6.98 -5.73 -9.82
N MET A 24 -5.83 -5.17 -9.44
CA MET A 24 -4.54 -5.45 -10.08
C MET A 24 -4.11 -6.89 -9.86
N ALA A 25 -4.13 -7.36 -8.61
CA ALA A 25 -3.76 -8.74 -8.27
C ALA A 25 -4.70 -9.81 -8.86
N TYR A 26 -5.90 -9.44 -9.31
CA TYR A 26 -6.80 -10.35 -10.03
C TYR A 26 -6.70 -10.20 -11.55
N ALA A 27 -5.83 -9.35 -12.09
CA ALA A 27 -5.88 -8.98 -13.50
C ALA A 27 -5.66 -10.19 -14.44
N ASP A 28 -4.80 -11.12 -14.04
CA ASP A 28 -4.54 -12.40 -14.72
C ASP A 28 -5.52 -13.53 -14.34
N GLY A 29 -6.37 -13.30 -13.34
CA GLY A 29 -7.38 -14.23 -12.84
C GLY A 29 -6.97 -15.03 -11.60
N GLU A 30 -5.75 -14.90 -11.11
CA GLU A 30 -5.26 -15.61 -9.93
C GLU A 30 -4.65 -14.66 -8.91
N LEU A 31 -4.98 -14.83 -7.63
CA LEU A 31 -4.24 -14.14 -6.58
C LEU A 31 -2.95 -14.89 -6.26
N GLU A 32 -1.84 -14.17 -6.22
CA GLU A 32 -0.56 -14.69 -5.77
C GLU A 32 -0.20 -14.22 -4.36
N LYS A 33 0.70 -14.99 -3.73
CA LYS A 33 1.17 -14.70 -2.37
C LYS A 33 1.90 -13.37 -2.28
N ASP A 34 2.75 -13.05 -3.25
CA ASP A 34 3.60 -11.85 -3.21
C ASP A 34 2.77 -10.58 -3.42
N GLU A 35 1.71 -10.66 -4.23
CA GLU A 35 0.72 -9.60 -4.42
C GLU A 35 -0.07 -9.35 -3.14
N LEU A 36 -0.58 -10.42 -2.50
CA LEU A 36 -1.25 -10.31 -1.21
C LEU A 36 -0.32 -9.71 -0.16
N GLN A 37 0.96 -10.10 -0.15
CA GLN A 37 1.94 -9.48 0.73
C GLN A 37 2.10 -7.98 0.43
N ALA A 38 2.19 -7.58 -0.84
CA ALA A 38 2.26 -6.16 -1.23
C ALA A 38 1.01 -5.38 -0.79
N ILE A 39 -0.18 -5.96 -0.98
CA ILE A 39 -1.47 -5.36 -0.60
C ILE A 39 -1.56 -5.13 0.90
N TYR A 40 -1.32 -6.16 1.71
CA TYR A 40 -1.50 -6.09 3.16
C TYR A 40 -0.43 -5.24 3.88
N GLU A 41 0.71 -4.95 3.25
CA GLU A 41 1.66 -3.94 3.76
C GLU A 41 1.10 -2.51 3.68
N VAL A 42 0.14 -2.27 2.77
CA VAL A 42 -0.50 -0.96 2.58
C VAL A 42 -1.80 -0.84 3.37
N ILE A 43 -2.59 -1.92 3.45
CA ILE A 43 -3.89 -1.90 4.13
C ILE A 43 -3.73 -1.45 5.59
N ASN A 44 -4.46 -0.39 5.92
CA ASN A 44 -4.67 0.07 7.28
C ASN A 44 -6.17 0.29 7.52
N THR A 45 -6.73 -0.46 8.47
CA THR A 45 -8.15 -0.41 8.86
C THR A 45 -8.36 0.30 10.19
N GLU A 46 -7.31 0.93 10.74
CA GLU A 46 -7.41 1.69 11.99
C GLU A 46 -8.42 2.82 11.84
N GLY A 47 -9.55 2.68 12.53
CA GLY A 47 -10.65 3.64 12.51
C GLY A 47 -11.67 3.48 11.38
N PHE A 48 -11.55 2.41 10.59
CA PHE A 48 -12.59 2.05 9.63
C PHE A 48 -13.85 1.58 10.35
N SER A 49 -14.99 1.83 9.73
CA SER A 49 -16.25 1.17 10.07
C SER A 49 -16.16 -0.35 9.91
N GLU A 50 -17.08 -1.09 10.56
CA GLU A 50 -17.15 -2.55 10.36
C GLU A 50 -17.53 -2.90 8.91
N ASP A 51 -18.33 -2.08 8.24
CA ASP A 51 -18.68 -2.27 6.83
C ASP A 51 -17.46 -2.06 5.92
N GLY A 52 -16.63 -1.05 6.20
CA GLY A 52 -15.39 -0.83 5.45
C GLY A 52 -14.38 -1.96 5.63
N LYS A 53 -14.22 -2.48 6.86
CA LYS A 53 -13.40 -3.68 7.10
C LYS A 53 -13.94 -4.89 6.35
N ARG A 54 -15.26 -5.08 6.37
CA ARG A 54 -15.91 -6.18 5.65
C ARG A 54 -15.71 -6.06 4.14
N ALA A 55 -15.83 -4.87 3.57
CA ALA A 55 -15.58 -4.65 2.13
C ALA A 55 -14.17 -5.09 1.71
N ILE A 56 -13.15 -4.77 2.52
CA ILE A 56 -11.77 -5.22 2.26
C ILE A 56 -11.65 -6.74 2.33
N GLN A 57 -12.31 -7.36 3.32
CA GLN A 57 -12.34 -8.82 3.45
C GLN A 57 -13.08 -9.48 2.29
N ASP A 58 -14.12 -8.85 1.76
CA ASP A 58 -14.85 -9.36 0.60
C ASP A 58 -13.98 -9.34 -0.67
N TYR A 59 -13.04 -8.39 -0.80
CA TYR A 59 -12.11 -8.34 -1.95
C TYR A 59 -11.19 -9.56 -2.06
N ILE A 60 -10.85 -10.23 -0.95
CA ILE A 60 -10.10 -11.49 -1.04
C ILE A 60 -11.00 -12.69 -1.42
N VAL A 61 -12.31 -12.57 -1.21
CA VAL A 61 -13.28 -13.60 -1.60
C VAL A 61 -13.62 -13.48 -3.09
N LEU A 62 -13.82 -12.25 -3.57
CA LEU A 62 -14.22 -11.96 -4.93
C LEU A 62 -13.53 -10.69 -5.44
N ALA A 63 -13.07 -10.73 -6.69
CA ALA A 63 -12.47 -9.56 -7.33
C ALA A 63 -13.44 -8.35 -7.28
N PRO A 64 -12.94 -7.16 -6.89
CA PRO A 64 -13.76 -5.96 -6.93
C PRO A 64 -14.13 -5.59 -8.37
N ASP A 65 -15.29 -4.94 -8.54
CA ASP A 65 -15.63 -4.31 -9.82
C ASP A 65 -14.73 -3.08 -10.01
N ILE A 66 -13.60 -3.31 -10.68
CA ILE A 66 -12.56 -2.29 -10.84
C ILE A 66 -13.07 -1.06 -11.61
N ASP A 67 -14.11 -1.20 -12.43
CA ASP A 67 -14.64 -0.10 -13.25
C ASP A 67 -15.34 0.94 -12.37
N VAL A 68 -16.05 0.48 -11.34
CA VAL A 68 -16.66 1.36 -10.34
C VAL A 68 -15.58 2.18 -9.64
N HIS A 69 -14.53 1.53 -9.16
CA HIS A 69 -13.47 2.17 -8.39
C HIS A 69 -12.61 3.11 -9.25
N ILE A 70 -12.28 2.74 -10.50
CA ILE A 70 -11.62 3.63 -11.46
C ILE A 70 -12.47 4.89 -11.69
N ASN A 71 -13.79 4.73 -11.82
CA ASN A 71 -14.71 5.85 -12.07
C ASN A 71 -14.86 6.79 -10.87
N ASN A 72 -14.74 6.28 -9.65
CA ASN A 72 -14.66 7.10 -8.44
C ASN A 72 -13.35 7.90 -8.44
N ILE A 73 -12.21 7.21 -8.52
CA ILE A 73 -10.87 7.80 -8.39
C ILE A 73 -10.57 8.82 -9.49
N LYS A 74 -11.02 8.61 -10.74
CA LYS A 74 -10.72 9.55 -11.83
C LYS A 74 -11.25 10.97 -11.57
N ARG A 75 -12.22 11.13 -10.68
CA ARG A 75 -12.84 12.43 -10.30
C ARG A 75 -12.23 13.03 -9.04
N GLU A 76 -11.37 12.28 -8.34
CA GLU A 76 -10.75 12.68 -7.09
C GLU A 76 -9.53 13.56 -7.30
N ILE A 77 -8.96 14.06 -6.20
CA ILE A 77 -7.74 14.87 -6.21
C ILE A 77 -6.55 14.13 -6.84
N GLU A 78 -5.62 14.90 -7.38
CA GLU A 78 -4.44 14.38 -8.08
C GLU A 78 -3.64 13.41 -7.21
N GLU A 79 -3.46 13.72 -5.94
CA GLU A 79 -2.67 12.91 -5.01
C GLU A 79 -3.26 11.51 -4.83
N LEU A 80 -4.58 11.36 -4.80
CA LEU A 80 -5.22 10.04 -4.71
C LEU A 80 -5.05 9.24 -6.00
N ARG A 81 -5.21 9.89 -7.16
CA ARG A 81 -5.01 9.23 -8.47
C ARG A 81 -3.60 8.68 -8.63
N PHE A 82 -2.59 9.49 -8.29
CA PHE A 82 -1.20 9.03 -8.31
C PHE A 82 -0.94 7.96 -7.26
N THR A 83 -1.52 8.07 -6.06
CA THR A 83 -1.38 7.04 -5.02
C THR A 83 -1.91 5.69 -5.49
N CYS A 84 -3.09 5.68 -6.12
CA CYS A 84 -3.69 4.46 -6.68
C CYS A 84 -2.81 3.88 -7.78
N TYR A 85 -2.29 4.72 -8.69
CA TYR A 85 -1.42 4.27 -9.76
C TYR A 85 -0.10 3.67 -9.25
N VAL A 86 0.57 4.35 -8.31
CA VAL A 86 1.83 3.86 -7.70
C VAL A 86 1.61 2.51 -7.03
N ASN A 87 0.52 2.34 -6.28
CA ASN A 87 0.25 1.08 -5.58
C ASN A 87 -0.19 -0.04 -6.52
N ALA A 88 -0.86 0.28 -7.63
CA ALA A 88 -1.14 -0.69 -8.68
C ALA A 88 0.16 -1.20 -9.33
N VAL A 89 1.11 -0.29 -9.63
CA VAL A 89 2.44 -0.67 -10.14
C VAL A 89 3.21 -1.51 -9.12
N GLU A 90 3.11 -1.19 -7.83
CA GLU A 90 3.74 -1.96 -6.74
C GLU A 90 3.21 -3.41 -6.67
N VAL A 91 1.89 -3.60 -6.80
CA VAL A 91 1.27 -4.93 -6.82
C VAL A 91 1.72 -5.72 -8.05
N ALA A 92 1.66 -5.11 -9.23
CA ALA A 92 2.06 -5.76 -10.48
C ALA A 92 3.56 -6.13 -10.54
N TYR A 93 4.39 -5.53 -9.67
CA TYR A 93 5.82 -5.78 -9.61
C TYR A 93 6.17 -6.72 -8.46
N SER A 94 5.17 -7.28 -7.78
CA SER A 94 5.32 -8.01 -6.51
C SER A 94 6.17 -9.27 -6.62
N ASN A 95 6.16 -9.93 -7.77
CA ASN A 95 6.96 -11.12 -8.11
C ASN A 95 8.04 -10.83 -9.18
N TYR A 96 8.22 -9.55 -9.59
CA TYR A 96 9.09 -9.09 -10.69
C TYR A 96 8.72 -9.58 -12.11
N ILE A 97 7.58 -10.23 -12.27
CA ILE A 97 7.04 -10.69 -13.55
C ILE A 97 5.71 -9.95 -13.76
N ILE A 98 5.58 -9.23 -14.87
CA ILE A 98 4.34 -8.51 -15.17
C ILE A 98 3.65 -9.28 -16.28
N GLU A 99 2.46 -9.79 -15.99
CA GLU A 99 1.62 -10.47 -16.96
C GLU A 99 1.00 -9.48 -17.95
N GLU A 100 0.65 -9.97 -19.14
CA GLU A 100 0.08 -9.10 -20.18
C GLU A 100 -1.24 -8.45 -19.74
N SER A 101 -2.03 -9.16 -18.93
CA SER A 101 -3.26 -8.65 -18.31
C SER A 101 -3.01 -7.49 -17.36
N GLU A 102 -2.01 -7.60 -16.50
CA GLU A 102 -1.60 -6.54 -15.57
C GLU A 102 -1.11 -5.31 -16.34
N GLU A 103 -0.28 -5.49 -17.37
CA GLU A 103 0.21 -4.39 -18.19
C GLU A 103 -0.94 -3.70 -18.95
N ARG A 104 -1.93 -4.47 -19.44
CA ARG A 104 -3.16 -3.90 -20.02
C ARG A 104 -3.93 -3.07 -19.00
N LEU A 105 -4.07 -3.56 -17.77
CA LEU A 105 -4.75 -2.82 -16.71
C LEU A 105 -3.97 -1.56 -16.30
N LEU A 106 -2.64 -1.64 -16.15
CA LEU A 106 -1.79 -0.48 -15.89
C LEU A 106 -1.95 0.59 -16.97
N LYS A 107 -1.96 0.21 -18.26
CA LYS A 107 -2.20 1.14 -19.37
C LYS A 107 -3.57 1.81 -19.28
N ARG A 108 -4.60 1.06 -18.85
CA ARG A 108 -5.94 1.59 -18.62
C ARG A 108 -5.97 2.57 -17.45
N LEU A 109 -5.41 2.22 -16.30
CA LEU A 109 -5.29 3.10 -15.13
C LEU A 109 -4.53 4.37 -15.47
N LYS A 110 -3.40 4.26 -16.17
CA LYS A 110 -2.60 5.38 -16.66
C LYS A 110 -3.47 6.38 -17.42
N THR A 111 -4.25 5.88 -18.38
CA THR A 111 -5.15 6.70 -19.20
C THR A 111 -6.27 7.32 -18.35
N SER A 112 -6.95 6.52 -17.53
CA SER A 112 -8.08 6.97 -16.70
C SER A 112 -7.69 7.99 -15.64
N PHE A 113 -6.47 7.91 -15.10
CA PHE A 113 -5.97 8.78 -14.04
C PHE A 113 -5.21 10.01 -14.56
N GLY A 114 -5.05 10.12 -15.89
CA GLY A 114 -4.36 11.24 -16.54
C GLY A 114 -2.85 11.23 -16.33
N ILE A 115 -2.26 10.04 -16.16
CA ILE A 115 -0.83 9.86 -15.94
C ILE A 115 -0.12 9.90 -17.30
N THR A 116 0.86 10.78 -17.45
CA THR A 116 1.64 10.88 -18.69
C THR A 116 2.68 9.76 -18.80
N GLU A 117 3.18 9.52 -20.01
CA GLU A 117 4.24 8.53 -20.24
C GLU A 117 5.49 8.79 -19.41
N LYS A 118 5.92 10.06 -19.30
CA LYS A 118 7.09 10.44 -18.49
C LYS A 118 6.87 10.14 -17.01
N GLN A 119 5.67 10.38 -16.50
CA GLN A 119 5.31 10.10 -15.11
C GLN A 119 5.27 8.60 -14.85
N ASP A 120 4.68 7.81 -15.74
CA ASP A 120 4.65 6.35 -15.66
C ASP A 120 6.07 5.75 -15.58
N ILE A 121 6.96 6.19 -16.46
CA ILE A 121 8.36 5.74 -16.47
C ILE A 121 9.05 6.01 -15.12
N GLU A 122 8.92 7.23 -14.57
CA GLU A 122 9.56 7.56 -13.29
C GLU A 122 8.89 6.84 -12.10
N ILE A 123 7.58 6.63 -12.12
CA ILE A 123 6.86 5.84 -11.11
C ILE A 123 7.35 4.39 -11.11
N ARG A 124 7.47 3.77 -12.28
CA ARG A 124 7.97 2.38 -12.40
C ARG A 124 9.43 2.28 -11.95
N LYS A 125 10.28 3.26 -12.26
CA LYS A 125 11.66 3.30 -11.75
C LYS A 125 11.69 3.41 -10.23
N PHE A 126 10.88 4.30 -9.67
CA PHE A 126 10.76 4.47 -8.23
C PHE A 126 10.34 3.17 -7.54
N VAL A 127 9.27 2.53 -8.02
CA VAL A 127 8.76 1.27 -7.46
C VAL A 127 9.83 0.18 -7.53
N LYS A 128 10.49 -0.01 -8.67
CA LYS A 128 11.59 -1.00 -8.81
C LYS A 128 12.71 -0.75 -7.80
N GLU A 129 13.13 0.50 -7.62
CA GLU A 129 14.21 0.82 -6.69
C GLU A 129 13.78 0.62 -5.24
N ALA A 130 12.57 1.07 -4.86
CA ALA A 130 12.03 0.86 -3.52
C ALA A 130 11.95 -0.63 -3.16
N ARG A 131 11.46 -1.47 -4.09
CA ARG A 131 11.42 -2.93 -3.93
C ARG A 131 12.81 -3.55 -3.81
N ARG A 132 13.73 -3.17 -4.70
CA ARG A 132 15.13 -3.63 -4.67
C ARG A 132 15.78 -3.35 -3.31
N ILE A 133 15.55 -2.17 -2.75
CA ILE A 133 16.08 -1.78 -1.44
C ILE A 133 15.47 -2.66 -0.34
N LYS A 134 14.13 -2.81 -0.34
CA LYS A 134 13.41 -3.66 0.63
C LYS A 134 13.91 -5.10 0.62
N ASP A 135 14.06 -5.70 -0.56
CA ASP A 135 14.41 -7.12 -0.69
C ASP A 135 15.87 -7.42 -0.33
N ARG A 136 16.78 -6.49 -0.62
CA ARG A 136 18.22 -6.70 -0.39
C ARG A 136 18.68 -6.31 1.01
N GLY A 137 17.83 -5.66 1.82
CA GLY A 137 18.22 -5.18 3.15
C GLY A 137 19.48 -4.30 3.11
N ILE A 138 19.59 -3.45 2.09
CA ILE A 138 20.81 -2.69 1.79
C ILE A 138 21.12 -1.70 2.92
N ASP A 139 22.41 -1.42 3.14
CA ASP A 139 22.93 -0.35 4.02
C ASP A 139 22.05 0.91 3.95
N ASP A 140 21.56 1.34 5.13
CA ASP A 140 20.61 2.43 5.33
C ASP A 140 21.02 3.69 4.53
N LYS A 141 22.32 3.95 4.36
CA LYS A 141 22.80 5.15 3.64
C LYS A 141 22.66 5.05 2.12
N TYR A 142 23.00 3.91 1.53
CA TYR A 142 22.81 3.71 0.09
C TYR A 142 21.31 3.70 -0.25
N ALA A 143 20.51 3.04 0.59
CA ALA A 143 19.05 3.04 0.50
C ALA A 143 18.48 4.47 0.50
N GLU A 144 18.95 5.31 1.43
CA GLU A 144 18.53 6.71 1.55
C GLU A 144 18.84 7.53 0.28
N ASP A 145 20.08 7.45 -0.22
CA ASP A 145 20.50 8.21 -1.41
C ASP A 145 19.78 7.74 -2.68
N ALA A 146 19.63 6.42 -2.85
CA ALA A 146 18.91 5.84 -4.00
C ALA A 146 17.43 6.27 -3.99
N LEU A 147 16.77 6.21 -2.84
CA LEU A 147 15.37 6.60 -2.73
C LEU A 147 15.18 8.12 -2.92
N LYS A 148 16.08 8.96 -2.38
CA LYS A 148 16.08 10.41 -2.64
C LYS A 148 16.21 10.71 -4.12
N SER A 149 17.13 10.05 -4.82
CA SER A 149 17.30 10.22 -6.26
C SER A 149 16.04 9.81 -7.03
N ALA A 150 15.42 8.69 -6.66
CA ALA A 150 14.17 8.23 -7.28
C ALA A 150 13.01 9.21 -7.03
N MET A 151 12.87 9.73 -5.80
CA MET A 151 11.87 10.76 -5.47
C MET A 151 12.09 12.08 -6.20
N ALA A 152 13.35 12.49 -6.41
CA ALA A 152 13.68 13.66 -7.21
C ALA A 152 13.25 13.48 -8.68
N GLY A 153 13.42 12.27 -9.24
CA GLY A 153 12.92 11.92 -10.57
C GLY A 153 11.40 12.10 -10.69
N LEU A 154 10.64 11.64 -9.70
CA LEU A 154 9.19 11.86 -9.62
C LEU A 154 8.83 13.35 -9.63
N GLY A 155 9.48 14.15 -8.77
CA GLY A 155 9.25 15.59 -8.70
C GLY A 155 9.57 16.31 -10.01
N ALA A 156 10.61 15.90 -10.72
CA ALA A 156 11.02 16.51 -11.99
C ALA A 156 9.98 16.34 -13.12
N VAL A 157 9.14 15.31 -13.04
CA VAL A 157 8.04 15.05 -14.00
C VAL A 157 6.67 15.43 -13.43
N GLY A 158 6.63 16.14 -12.29
CA GLY A 158 5.41 16.64 -11.68
C GLY A 158 4.56 15.60 -10.95
N VAL A 159 5.12 14.43 -10.60
CA VAL A 159 4.42 13.46 -9.74
C VAL A 159 4.41 14.01 -8.31
N PRO A 160 3.24 14.10 -7.64
CA PRO A 160 3.20 14.46 -6.23
C PRO A 160 4.01 13.46 -5.39
N VAL A 161 5.05 13.92 -4.71
CA VAL A 161 5.89 13.05 -3.84
C VAL A 161 5.06 12.42 -2.71
N ALA A 162 3.96 13.05 -2.31
CA ALA A 162 3.00 12.49 -1.36
C ALA A 162 2.35 11.17 -1.86
N ALA A 163 2.28 10.93 -3.17
CA ALA A 163 1.63 9.73 -3.73
C ALA A 163 2.39 8.43 -3.44
N VAL A 164 3.71 8.50 -3.27
CA VAL A 164 4.53 7.32 -2.96
C VAL A 164 4.56 6.98 -1.48
N TYR A 165 3.85 7.75 -0.66
CA TYR A 165 3.76 7.55 0.78
C TYR A 165 3.13 6.22 1.18
N PHE A 166 2.09 5.83 0.44
CA PHE A 166 1.37 4.58 0.67
C PHE A 166 2.04 3.40 -0.02
N CYS A 167 3.18 3.58 -0.71
CA CYS A 167 3.87 2.48 -1.36
C CYS A 167 4.39 1.47 -0.31
N GLY A 168 3.87 0.24 -0.33
CA GLY A 168 4.20 -0.80 0.65
C GLY A 168 5.69 -1.15 0.73
N SER A 169 6.45 -0.90 -0.32
CA SER A 169 7.91 -1.07 -0.32
C SER A 169 8.68 0.08 0.34
N VAL A 170 8.09 1.27 0.40
CA VAL A 170 8.61 2.39 1.17
C VAL A 170 8.22 2.25 2.63
N VAL A 171 6.98 1.87 2.94
CA VAL A 171 6.44 1.77 4.32
C VAL A 171 7.26 0.81 5.21
N GLY A 172 7.97 -0.17 4.63
CA GLY A 172 8.84 -1.12 5.34
C GLY A 172 10.29 -0.67 5.58
N LEU A 173 10.73 0.44 4.98
CA LEU A 173 12.08 0.97 5.15
C LEU A 173 12.24 1.71 6.50
N SER A 174 13.44 1.73 7.06
CA SER A 174 13.72 2.36 8.36
C SER A 174 13.20 3.80 8.40
N ALA A 175 12.37 4.13 9.40
CA ALA A 175 11.72 5.45 9.53
C ALA A 175 12.73 6.62 9.52
N ALA A 176 14.01 6.39 9.84
CA ALA A 176 15.05 7.42 9.73
C ALA A 176 15.37 7.83 8.28
N GLY A 177 15.37 6.91 7.31
CA GLY A 177 15.69 7.20 5.90
C GLY A 177 14.51 7.78 5.12
N ILE A 178 13.30 7.30 5.37
CA ILE A 178 12.07 7.84 4.76
C ILE A 178 11.74 9.21 5.34
N THR A 179 11.76 9.35 6.67
CA THR A 179 11.38 10.62 7.33
C THR A 179 12.41 11.71 7.03
N SER A 180 13.70 11.38 6.89
CA SER A 180 14.72 12.35 6.48
C SER A 180 14.63 12.71 4.99
N GLY A 181 14.41 11.72 4.10
CA GLY A 181 14.22 11.95 2.67
C GLY A 181 12.98 12.79 2.37
N LEU A 182 11.84 12.48 3.01
CA LEU A 182 10.61 13.26 2.87
C LEU A 182 10.70 14.63 3.56
N ALA A 183 11.32 14.72 4.74
CA ALA A 183 11.52 16.01 5.41
C ALA A 183 12.42 16.95 4.58
N ALA A 184 13.44 16.41 3.90
CA ALA A 184 14.27 17.17 2.96
C ALA A 184 13.45 17.73 1.78
N LEU A 185 12.33 17.09 1.44
CA LEU A 185 11.38 17.54 0.41
C LEU A 185 10.23 18.40 1.00
N GLY A 186 10.32 18.79 2.27
CA GLY A 186 9.31 19.64 2.94
C GLY A 186 8.02 18.91 3.32
N LEU A 187 8.06 17.57 3.38
CA LEU A 187 6.95 16.71 3.77
C LEU A 187 7.15 16.22 5.21
N GLY A 188 6.13 16.41 6.05
CA GLY A 188 6.04 15.85 7.39
C GLY A 188 5.07 14.67 7.44
N MET A 189 5.27 13.79 8.42
CA MET A 189 4.33 12.72 8.74
C MET A 189 3.68 12.96 10.10
N GLY A 190 2.41 12.62 10.22
CA GLY A 190 1.70 12.58 11.51
C GLY A 190 0.75 11.39 11.58
N MET A 191 0.61 10.81 12.77
CA MET A 191 -0.54 9.94 13.07
C MET A 191 -1.73 10.80 13.50
N VAL A 192 -2.87 10.63 12.83
CA VAL A 192 -4.14 11.25 13.21
C VAL A 192 -4.98 10.19 13.93
N PRO A 193 -5.40 10.45 15.19
CA PRO A 193 -6.27 9.54 15.93
C PRO A 193 -7.51 9.17 15.11
N GLY A 194 -7.81 7.87 15.05
CA GLY A 194 -9.01 7.33 14.42
C GLY A 194 -9.02 7.24 12.90
N ILE A 195 -7.96 7.63 12.17
CA ILE A 195 -7.85 7.42 10.70
C ILE A 195 -6.44 6.94 10.28
N GLY A 196 -5.46 6.99 11.19
CA GLY A 196 -4.12 6.44 10.95
C GLY A 196 -3.12 7.48 10.44
N MET A 197 -2.57 7.29 9.24
CA MET A 197 -1.41 8.05 8.75
C MET A 197 -1.85 9.30 7.95
N ALA A 198 -1.26 10.47 8.20
CA ALA A 198 -1.51 11.72 7.47
C ALA A 198 -0.22 12.38 6.98
N ILE A 199 -0.30 13.00 5.80
CA ILE A 199 0.81 13.70 5.16
C ILE A 199 0.64 15.21 5.38
N VAL A 200 1.67 15.85 5.92
CA VAL A 200 1.71 17.30 6.19
C VAL A 200 2.60 17.95 5.12
N ILE A 201 2.05 18.87 4.33
CA ILE A 201 2.80 19.56 3.26
C ILE A 201 3.10 21.00 3.68
N GLY A 202 4.38 21.36 3.87
CA GLY A 202 4.75 22.76 4.15
C GLY A 202 6.23 23.01 4.47
N ALA A 203 6.86 23.90 3.68
CA ALA A 203 8.27 24.30 3.82
C ALA A 203 8.63 25.00 5.16
N GLY A 204 7.64 25.60 5.86
CA GLY A 204 7.89 26.41 7.07
C GLY A 204 8.19 25.63 8.35
N ILE A 205 7.96 24.31 8.37
CA ILE A 205 8.21 23.44 9.53
C ILE A 205 9.68 22.99 9.60
N PHE A 206 10.38 23.08 8.46
CA PHE A 206 11.75 22.60 8.23
C PHE A 206 12.78 23.09 9.28
N ILE A 207 12.61 24.31 9.80
CA ILE A 207 13.58 24.93 10.73
C ILE A 207 13.22 24.70 12.21
N ALA A 208 11.93 24.56 12.55
CA ALA A 208 11.51 24.39 13.94
C ALA A 208 11.64 22.94 14.41
N VAL A 209 11.32 21.97 13.54
CA VAL A 209 11.36 20.55 13.88
C VAL A 209 12.79 20.01 13.83
N SER A 210 13.64 20.44 12.91
CA SER A 210 15.07 20.06 12.91
C SER A 210 15.79 20.50 14.18
N LYS A 211 15.51 21.72 14.70
CA LYS A 211 16.06 22.22 15.97
C LYS A 211 15.44 21.59 17.23
N LEU A 212 14.18 21.17 17.21
CA LEU A 212 13.56 20.43 18.32
C LEU A 212 13.91 18.92 18.31
N LEU A 213 14.29 18.38 17.16
CA LEU A 213 14.67 16.98 16.95
C LEU A 213 16.18 16.72 17.06
N ASP A 214 16.99 17.73 17.36
CA ASP A 214 18.44 17.59 17.53
C ASP A 214 18.84 16.97 18.88
N VAL A 215 17.86 16.54 19.68
CA VAL A 215 18.10 15.91 20.99
C VAL A 215 18.11 14.38 20.85
N GLY A 216 19.27 13.83 20.46
CA GLY A 216 19.69 12.45 20.75
C GLY A 216 19.26 11.37 19.76
N GLY A 217 20.19 10.88 18.94
CA GLY A 217 19.99 9.81 17.96
C GLY A 217 19.44 8.48 18.51
N LYS A 218 19.62 8.19 19.81
CA LYS A 218 19.05 6.99 20.46
C LYS A 218 17.51 7.02 20.53
N ARG A 219 16.93 8.18 20.86
CA ARG A 219 15.48 8.34 21.05
C ARG A 219 14.71 8.28 19.72
N LYS A 220 15.34 8.72 18.62
CA LYS A 220 14.81 8.57 17.25
C LYS A 220 14.78 7.12 16.80
N LYS A 221 15.87 6.37 17.01
CA LYS A 221 15.94 4.94 16.69
C LYS A 221 14.90 4.12 17.46
N GLU A 222 14.74 4.40 18.75
CA GLU A 222 13.73 3.71 19.58
C GLU A 222 12.29 3.98 19.13
N LYS A 223 11.98 5.24 18.76
CA LYS A 223 10.66 5.59 18.20
C LYS A 223 10.40 4.90 16.87
N ALA A 224 11.38 4.92 15.97
CA ALA A 224 11.30 4.24 14.67
C ALA A 224 11.05 2.73 14.82
N LEU A 225 11.72 2.09 15.78
CA LEU A 225 11.54 0.67 16.05
C LEU A 225 10.13 0.37 16.57
N LYS A 226 9.64 1.16 17.54
CA LYS A 226 8.27 1.02 18.06
C LYS A 226 7.20 1.24 16.98
N GLU A 227 7.41 2.19 16.08
CA GLU A 227 6.50 2.42 14.96
C GLU A 227 6.50 1.24 13.98
N LYS A 228 7.67 0.67 13.67
CA LYS A 228 7.81 -0.53 12.85
C LYS A 228 7.10 -1.74 13.48
N GLU A 229 7.30 -1.97 14.77
CA GLU A 229 6.62 -3.03 15.53
C GLU A 229 5.09 -2.83 15.52
N ARG A 230 4.61 -1.62 15.82
CA ARG A 230 3.17 -1.29 15.79
C ARG A 230 2.57 -1.56 14.41
N ARG A 231 3.26 -1.14 13.35
CA ARG A 231 2.84 -1.39 11.96
C ARG A 231 2.76 -2.88 11.66
N ALA A 232 3.78 -3.63 12.03
CA ALA A 232 3.79 -5.06 11.80
C ALA A 232 2.65 -5.78 12.54
N GLN A 233 2.35 -5.39 13.77
CA GLN A 233 1.19 -5.89 14.52
C GLN A 233 -0.14 -5.55 13.82
N GLN A 234 -0.28 -4.35 13.27
CA GLN A 234 -1.48 -3.97 12.52
C GLN A 234 -1.65 -4.80 11.24
N VAL A 235 -0.56 -5.04 10.49
CA VAL A 235 -0.57 -5.92 9.30
C VAL A 235 -1.00 -7.33 9.70
N ILE A 236 -0.41 -7.88 10.76
CA ILE A 236 -0.77 -9.22 11.28
C ILE A 236 -2.25 -9.26 11.67
N LYS A 237 -2.76 -8.22 12.33
CA LYS A 237 -4.17 -8.12 12.71
C LYS A 237 -5.09 -8.14 11.48
N ASN A 238 -4.82 -7.30 10.48
CA ASN A 238 -5.63 -7.24 9.24
C ASN A 238 -5.63 -8.59 8.50
N LEU A 239 -4.48 -9.26 8.45
CA LEU A 239 -4.36 -10.60 7.88
C LEU A 239 -5.17 -11.63 8.66
N GLN A 240 -5.11 -11.61 10.00
CA GLN A 240 -5.89 -12.52 10.85
C GLN A 240 -7.40 -12.32 10.71
N GLU A 241 -7.86 -11.07 10.64
CA GLU A 241 -9.26 -10.75 10.39
C GLU A 241 -9.73 -11.29 9.03
N SER A 242 -8.90 -11.15 7.99
CA SER A 242 -9.21 -11.69 6.65
C SER A 242 -9.18 -13.21 6.59
N ILE A 243 -8.27 -13.86 7.33
CA ILE A 243 -8.24 -15.32 7.52
C ILE A 243 -9.54 -15.80 8.16
N ASN A 244 -9.99 -15.15 9.24
CA ASN A 244 -11.23 -15.52 9.92
C ASN A 244 -12.43 -15.38 8.98
N HIS A 245 -12.49 -14.28 8.22
CA HIS A 245 -13.53 -14.08 7.22
C HIS A 245 -13.54 -15.18 6.15
N LEU A 246 -12.37 -15.56 5.60
CA LEU A 246 -12.28 -16.67 4.64
C LEU A 246 -12.73 -18.00 5.24
N VAL A 247 -12.34 -18.30 6.49
CA VAL A 247 -12.76 -19.52 7.18
C VAL A 247 -14.28 -19.56 7.33
N ASP A 248 -14.91 -18.45 7.71
CA ASP A 248 -16.36 -18.38 7.84
C ASP A 248 -17.05 -18.52 6.48
N LYS A 249 -16.49 -17.93 5.42
CA LYS A 249 -17.02 -18.07 4.06
C LYS A 249 -16.93 -19.49 3.53
N ILE A 250 -15.80 -20.17 3.77
CA ILE A 250 -15.61 -21.57 3.42
C ILE A 250 -16.66 -22.44 4.14
N LYS A 251 -16.83 -22.27 5.46
CA LYS A 251 -17.85 -23.01 6.22
C LYS A 251 -19.26 -22.77 5.69
N GLU A 252 -19.60 -21.51 5.38
CA GLU A 252 -20.90 -21.18 4.79
C GLU A 252 -21.13 -21.92 3.47
N LEU A 253 -20.12 -21.92 2.59
CA LEU A 253 -20.19 -22.61 1.31
C LEU A 253 -20.24 -24.13 1.47
N GLU A 254 -19.46 -24.72 2.37
CA GLU A 254 -19.47 -26.16 2.67
C GLU A 254 -20.84 -26.63 3.16
N ILE A 255 -21.52 -25.86 4.01
CA ILE A 255 -22.89 -26.15 4.45
C ILE A 255 -23.86 -26.16 3.26
N LYS A 256 -23.68 -25.22 2.31
CA LYS A 256 -24.47 -25.10 1.08
C LYS A 256 -24.03 -26.06 -0.04
N ALA A 257 -22.87 -26.69 0.07
CA ALA A 257 -22.21 -27.46 -0.99
C ALA A 257 -22.71 -28.90 -1.13
N LYS A 258 -23.76 -29.32 -0.40
CA LYS A 258 -24.19 -30.72 -0.37
C LYS A 258 -24.40 -31.34 -1.76
N ASP A 259 -24.73 -30.56 -2.80
CA ASP A 259 -24.98 -31.07 -4.16
C ASP A 259 -24.50 -30.21 -5.35
N ALA A 260 -23.67 -29.17 -5.14
CA ALA A 260 -23.28 -28.25 -6.23
C ALA A 260 -21.77 -28.19 -6.47
N ASP A 261 -21.31 -28.63 -7.66
CA ASP A 261 -19.89 -28.62 -8.03
C ASP A 261 -19.27 -27.21 -8.03
N ALA A 262 -20.07 -26.18 -8.35
CA ALA A 262 -19.63 -24.78 -8.24
C ALA A 262 -19.21 -24.40 -6.80
N ASN A 263 -19.89 -24.93 -5.78
CA ASN A 263 -19.53 -24.66 -4.39
C ASN A 263 -18.23 -25.39 -4.00
N LYS A 264 -17.96 -26.57 -4.57
CA LYS A 264 -16.71 -27.30 -4.34
C LYS A 264 -15.50 -26.56 -4.91
N GLU A 265 -15.60 -26.05 -6.13
CA GLU A 265 -14.51 -25.25 -6.74
C GLU A 265 -14.30 -23.93 -5.99
N ALA A 266 -15.38 -23.25 -5.58
CA ALA A 266 -15.27 -22.05 -4.74
C ALA A 266 -14.57 -22.34 -3.41
N VAL A 267 -14.92 -23.44 -2.72
CA VAL A 267 -14.25 -23.86 -1.47
C VAL A 267 -12.77 -24.16 -1.70
N LYS A 268 -12.42 -24.82 -2.79
CA LYS A 268 -11.03 -25.14 -3.14
C LYS A 268 -10.21 -23.86 -3.37
N GLU A 269 -10.77 -22.91 -4.11
CA GLU A 269 -10.11 -21.64 -4.40
C GLU A 269 -9.94 -20.78 -3.13
N LEU A 270 -11.00 -20.63 -2.32
CA LEU A 270 -10.89 -19.92 -1.04
C LEU A 270 -9.90 -20.61 -0.08
N SER A 271 -9.80 -21.93 -0.13
CA SER A 271 -8.80 -22.69 0.65
C SER A 271 -7.37 -22.43 0.17
N LYS A 272 -7.14 -22.25 -1.14
CA LYS A 272 -5.84 -21.81 -1.69
C LYS A 272 -5.48 -20.43 -1.12
N ARG A 273 -6.42 -19.47 -1.17
CA ARG A 273 -6.24 -18.11 -0.63
C ARG A 273 -5.99 -18.09 0.87
N LEU A 274 -6.72 -18.90 1.63
CA LEU A 274 -6.49 -19.08 3.07
C LEU A 274 -5.05 -19.53 3.36
N LYS A 275 -4.54 -20.53 2.63
CA LYS A 275 -3.15 -21.00 2.78
C LYS A 275 -2.14 -19.91 2.44
N MET A 276 -2.39 -19.12 1.39
CA MET A 276 -1.53 -17.98 1.03
C MET A 276 -1.48 -16.95 2.16
N LEU A 277 -2.63 -16.51 2.68
CA LEU A 277 -2.66 -15.58 3.81
C LEU A 277 -1.96 -16.12 5.06
N GLN A 278 -2.13 -17.41 5.38
CA GLN A 278 -1.42 -18.04 6.50
C GLN A 278 0.11 -17.96 6.31
N GLN A 279 0.60 -18.19 5.09
CA GLN A 279 2.02 -18.03 4.78
C GLN A 279 2.48 -16.57 4.89
N VAL A 280 1.68 -15.61 4.42
CA VAL A 280 2.00 -14.18 4.56
C VAL A 280 2.08 -13.79 6.05
N VAL A 281 1.16 -14.28 6.89
CA VAL A 281 1.22 -14.06 8.36
C VAL A 281 2.49 -14.67 8.97
N MET A 282 2.84 -15.91 8.60
CA MET A 282 4.05 -16.57 9.11
C MET A 282 5.32 -15.80 8.72
N ASN A 283 5.42 -15.41 7.44
CA ASN A 283 6.52 -14.59 6.93
C ASN A 283 6.62 -13.26 7.69
N LYS A 284 5.50 -12.57 7.88
CA LYS A 284 5.48 -11.29 8.59
C LYS A 284 5.96 -11.46 10.03
N LYS A 285 5.44 -12.46 10.77
CA LYS A 285 5.86 -12.74 12.15
C LYS A 285 7.34 -13.05 12.29
N ALA A 286 7.97 -13.68 11.30
CA ALA A 286 9.40 -13.98 11.31
C ALA A 286 10.29 -12.75 11.04
N SER A 287 9.72 -11.67 10.49
CA SER A 287 10.43 -10.44 10.11
C SER A 287 10.35 -9.29 11.13
N VAL A 288 9.61 -9.50 12.22
CA VAL A 288 9.41 -8.55 13.34
C VAL A 288 10.35 -8.91 14.47
#